data_AF-A0A7Z9LUH2-F1
#
_entry.id   AF-A0A7Z9LUH2-F1
#
_cell.length_a   1.000
_cell.length_b   1.000
_cell.length_c   1.000
_cell.angle_alpha   90.00
_cell.angle_beta   90.00
_cell.angle_gamma   90.00
#
_symmetry.space_group_name_H-M   'P 1'
#
loop_
_entity.id
_entity.type
_entity.pdbx_description
1 polymer ?
#
loop_
_entity_poly.entity_id
_entity_poly.type
_entity_poly.pdbx_seq_one_letter_code
_entity_poly.pdbx_strand_id
1 'polypeptide(L)'
;KEDSHHFNANGRYNKKIETYYHVVGVADRLKHVSIIYVNGESEGYHNWPNGDKLSLNSDWSIGNEPLNLKHGFNGVIDEVRVYNRALSADEVKELYLFTSAFPPVE
;
A
#
# COMPACT_ATOMS: atom_id res chain seq x y z
N LYS A 1 -15.63 0.58 20.10
CA LYS A 1 -15.30 1.88 19.45
C LYS A 1 -14.59 1.50 18.18
N GLU A 2 -15.15 1.91 17.05
CA GLU A 2 -14.91 1.32 15.73
C GLU A 2 -13.47 1.53 15.26
N ASP A 3 -12.74 0.42 15.11
CA ASP A 3 -11.47 0.34 14.39
C ASP A 3 -11.79 0.05 12.93
N SER A 4 -11.69 1.08 12.09
CA SER A 4 -11.71 0.91 10.64
C SER A 4 -10.81 1.96 10.00
N HIS A 5 -9.50 1.69 10.03
CA HIS A 5 -8.55 2.38 9.15
C HIS A 5 -8.63 1.73 7.77
N HIS A 6 -9.33 2.42 6.88
CA HIS A 6 -9.71 1.94 5.56
C HIS A 6 -8.48 1.75 4.64
N PHE A 7 -8.22 0.51 4.23
CA PHE A 7 -7.84 0.23 2.83
C PHE A 7 -9.15 -0.14 2.12
N ASN A 8 -9.87 0.83 1.58
CA ASN A 8 -11.17 0.55 0.95
C ASN A 8 -11.02 0.35 -0.56
N ALA A 9 -11.01 -0.91 -0.95
CA ALA A 9 -11.72 -1.39 -2.13
C ALA A 9 -12.50 -2.65 -1.71
N ASN A 10 -13.64 -2.45 -1.02
CA ASN A 10 -14.68 -3.44 -0.76
C ASN A 10 -14.26 -4.75 -0.07
N GLY A 11 -13.95 -4.71 1.23
CA GLY A 11 -13.90 -5.93 2.04
C GLY A 11 -13.30 -5.73 3.43
N ARG A 12 -14.00 -6.19 4.48
CA ARG A 12 -13.41 -6.31 5.82
C ARG A 12 -12.43 -7.48 5.81
N TYR A 13 -11.16 -7.22 5.47
CA TYR A 13 -10.11 -8.23 5.48
C TYR A 13 -9.53 -8.39 6.89
N ASN A 14 -9.75 -9.55 7.51
CA ASN A 14 -9.16 -9.95 8.78
C ASN A 14 -7.70 -10.37 8.56
N LYS A 15 -6.78 -9.41 8.36
CA LYS A 15 -5.35 -9.71 8.37
C LYS A 15 -4.93 -10.16 9.76
N LYS A 16 -4.12 -11.22 9.83
CA LYS A 16 -3.60 -11.74 11.10
C LYS A 16 -2.53 -10.76 11.60
N ILE A 17 -2.60 -10.42 12.88
CA ILE A 17 -1.53 -9.70 13.57
C ILE A 17 -0.24 -10.54 13.58
N GLU A 18 0.91 -9.90 13.75
CA GLU A 18 2.22 -10.60 13.83
C GLU A 18 2.54 -11.42 12.57
N THR A 19 2.08 -10.97 11.41
CA THR A 19 2.37 -11.59 10.11
C THR A 19 2.87 -10.52 9.15
N TYR A 20 3.98 -10.79 8.47
CA TYR A 20 4.47 -9.91 7.40
C TYR A 20 3.59 -10.02 6.16
N TYR A 21 3.30 -8.87 5.56
CA TYR A 21 2.58 -8.76 4.30
C TYR A 21 3.39 -7.89 3.35
N HIS A 22 3.54 -8.33 2.11
CA HIS A 22 4.05 -7.47 1.05
C HIS A 22 2.89 -6.64 0.51
N VAL A 23 2.97 -5.31 0.64
CA VAL A 23 1.92 -4.38 0.22
C VAL A 23 2.47 -3.43 -0.82
N VAL A 24 1.76 -3.31 -1.96
CA VAL A 24 2.14 -2.37 -3.03
C VAL A 24 0.92 -1.53 -3.42
N GLY A 25 1.09 -0.21 -3.38
CA GLY A 25 0.16 0.73 -3.99
C GLY A 25 0.68 1.18 -5.35
N VAL A 26 -0.12 1.00 -6.40
CA VAL A 26 0.20 1.45 -7.76
C VAL A 26 -0.75 2.58 -8.12
N ALA A 27 -0.20 3.70 -8.57
CA ALA A 27 -0.93 4.85 -9.09
C ALA A 27 -0.63 4.99 -10.60
N ASP A 28 -1.55 4.52 -11.46
CA ASP A 28 -1.44 4.66 -12.92
C ASP A 28 -2.21 5.90 -13.36
N ARG A 29 -1.46 6.99 -13.52
CA ARG A 29 -1.97 8.30 -13.94
C ARG A 29 -2.43 8.35 -15.39
N LEU A 30 -1.94 7.46 -16.26
CA LEU A 30 -2.38 7.41 -17.65
C LEU A 30 -3.72 6.70 -17.77
N LYS A 31 -3.97 5.71 -16.92
CA LYS A 31 -5.24 4.97 -16.85
C LYS A 31 -6.23 5.52 -15.83
N HIS A 32 -5.86 6.57 -15.10
CA HIS A 32 -6.65 7.15 -14.02
C HIS A 32 -7.12 6.12 -12.99
N VAL A 33 -6.22 5.25 -12.52
CA VAL A 33 -6.56 4.19 -11.57
C VAL A 33 -5.46 4.00 -10.52
N SER A 34 -5.87 3.80 -9.27
CA SER A 34 -5.01 3.26 -8.22
C SER A 34 -5.38 1.82 -7.90
N ILE A 35 -4.39 0.97 -7.67
CA ILE A 35 -4.55 -0.46 -7.36
C ILE A 35 -3.75 -0.77 -6.10
N ILE A 36 -4.32 -1.57 -5.19
CA ILE A 36 -3.60 -2.12 -4.04
C ILE A 36 -3.37 -3.62 -4.28
N TYR A 37 -2.15 -4.05 -4.05
CA TYR A 37 -1.75 -5.45 -4.07
C TYR A 37 -1.31 -5.89 -2.69
N VAL A 38 -1.68 -7.11 -2.31
CA VAL A 38 -1.21 -7.79 -1.10
C VAL A 38 -0.65 -9.14 -1.51
N ASN A 39 0.58 -9.44 -1.09
CA ASN A 39 1.25 -10.71 -1.38
C ASN A 39 1.27 -11.05 -2.89
N GLY A 40 1.41 -10.02 -3.73
CA GLY A 40 1.47 -10.16 -5.19
C GLY A 40 0.11 -10.21 -5.91
N GLU A 41 -1.01 -10.25 -5.20
CA GLU A 41 -2.35 -10.30 -5.78
C GLU A 41 -3.09 -8.98 -5.60
N SER A 42 -3.92 -8.58 -6.57
CA SER A 42 -4.71 -7.34 -6.47
C SER A 42 -5.88 -7.52 -5.51
N GLU A 43 -5.93 -6.70 -4.46
CA GLU A 43 -7.03 -6.69 -3.48
C GLU A 43 -8.10 -5.66 -3.83
N GLY A 44 -7.83 -4.79 -4.80
CA GLY A 44 -8.83 -3.91 -5.36
C GLY A 44 -8.24 -2.67 -6.02
N TYR A 45 -9.14 -1.86 -6.58
CA TYR A 45 -8.79 -0.68 -7.35
C TYR A 45 -9.79 0.47 -7.14
N HIS A 46 -9.36 1.68 -7.47
CA HIS A 46 -10.18 2.88 -7.47
C HIS A 46 -9.87 3.72 -8.72
N ASN A 47 -10.89 3.99 -9.52
CA ASN A 47 -10.80 4.84 -10.70
C ASN A 47 -10.96 6.31 -10.31
N TRP A 48 -10.18 7.21 -10.92
CA TRP A 48 -10.26 8.66 -10.73
C TRP A 48 -11.05 9.30 -11.88
N PRO A 49 -12.36 9.58 -11.71
CA PRO A 49 -13.22 9.97 -12.83
C PRO A 49 -12.83 11.33 -13.45
N ASN A 50 -12.12 12.17 -12.69
CA ASN A 50 -11.74 13.53 -13.10
C ASN A 50 -10.20 13.71 -13.19
N GLY A 51 -9.44 12.62 -13.37
CA GLY A 51 -7.97 12.66 -13.40
C GLY A 51 -7.32 12.81 -12.02
N ASP A 52 -6.01 13.05 -12.01
CA ASP A 52 -5.17 13.11 -10.81
C ASP A 52 -5.66 14.15 -9.79
N LYS A 53 -6.00 13.69 -8.58
CA LYS A 53 -6.33 14.55 -7.42
C LYS A 53 -5.26 14.52 -6.32
N LEU A 54 -4.02 14.18 -6.65
CA LEU A 54 -2.94 14.19 -5.68
C LEU A 54 -2.36 15.60 -5.53
N SER A 55 -3.01 16.42 -4.70
CA SER A 55 -2.43 17.63 -4.14
C SER A 55 -2.09 17.36 -2.67
N LEU A 56 -0.83 17.08 -2.38
CA LEU A 56 -0.36 16.90 -1.01
C LEU A 56 0.41 18.16 -0.60
N ASN A 57 -0.15 18.94 0.33
CA ASN A 57 0.52 20.10 0.94
C ASN A 57 1.23 19.70 2.25
N SER A 58 1.70 18.45 2.34
CA SER A 58 2.31 17.89 3.53
C SER A 58 3.57 17.11 3.17
N ASP A 59 4.49 17.04 4.11
CA ASP A 59 5.67 16.19 4.02
C ASP A 59 5.27 14.72 3.85
N TRP A 60 6.16 13.93 3.26
CA TRP A 60 5.98 12.49 3.13
C TRP A 60 6.51 11.81 4.39
N SER A 61 5.79 10.81 4.91
CA SER A 61 6.20 10.04 6.07
C SER A 61 5.90 8.56 5.90
N ILE A 62 6.70 7.74 6.58
CA ILE A 62 6.51 6.29 6.68
C ILE A 62 6.12 5.98 8.12
N GLY A 63 5.10 5.13 8.30
CA GLY A 63 4.67 4.68 9.62
C GLY A 63 3.90 5.71 10.46
N ASN A 64 3.60 6.89 9.93
CA ASN A 64 2.80 7.90 10.61
C ASN A 64 2.15 8.86 9.61
N GLU A 65 1.10 9.57 10.02
CA GLU A 65 0.57 10.74 9.32
C GLU A 65 1.33 12.00 9.78
N PRO A 66 1.92 12.80 8.87
CA PRO A 66 2.82 13.90 9.24
C PRO A 66 2.12 15.01 10.03
N LEU A 67 0.83 15.24 9.77
CA LEU A 67 0.05 16.32 10.36
C LEU A 67 -0.77 15.89 11.59
N ASN A 68 -0.88 14.58 11.84
CA ASN A 68 -1.65 14.04 12.96
C ASN A 68 -0.97 12.81 13.54
N LEU A 69 -0.08 13.04 14.51
CA LEU A 69 0.72 12.02 15.19
C LEU A 69 -0.10 10.95 15.95
N LYS A 70 -1.43 11.11 16.05
CA LYS A 70 -2.31 10.08 16.61
C LYS A 70 -2.59 8.93 15.65
N HIS A 71 -2.23 9.07 14.36
CA HIS A 71 -2.47 8.08 13.32
C HIS A 71 -1.16 7.36 12.93
N GLY A 72 -0.41 6.92 13.94
CA GLY A 72 0.79 6.10 13.74
C GLY A 72 0.45 4.66 13.38
N PHE A 73 1.26 4.06 12.49
CA PHE A 73 1.24 2.62 12.26
C PHE A 73 1.88 1.91 13.46
N ASN A 74 1.15 0.97 14.07
CA ASN A 74 1.65 0.16 15.16
C ASN A 74 2.10 -1.22 14.63
N GLY A 75 3.35 -1.30 14.17
CA GLY A 75 3.95 -2.52 13.63
C GLY A 75 5.35 -2.26 13.08
N VAL A 76 5.93 -3.28 12.46
CA VAL A 76 7.25 -3.19 11.80
C VAL A 76 7.06 -2.96 10.31
N ILE A 77 7.88 -2.07 9.73
CA ILE A 77 7.94 -1.81 8.30
C ILE A 77 9.38 -2.12 7.86
N ASP A 78 9.51 -2.89 6.79
CA ASP A 78 10.81 -3.23 6.22
C ASP A 78 10.75 -3.16 4.68
N GLU A 79 11.93 -3.07 4.05
CA GLU A 79 12.10 -3.19 2.59
C GLU A 79 11.32 -2.14 1.75
N VAL A 80 11.25 -0.91 2.25
CA VAL A 80 10.51 0.20 1.61
C VAL A 80 11.14 0.60 0.28
N ARG A 81 10.31 0.65 -0.77
CA ARG A 81 10.69 1.07 -2.13
C ARG A 81 9.68 2.07 -2.69
N VAL A 82 10.17 3.04 -3.47
CA VAL A 82 9.34 4.04 -4.17
C VAL A 82 9.77 4.10 -5.64
N TYR A 83 8.79 4.07 -6.54
CA TYR A 83 9.01 4.10 -7.98
C TYR A 83 8.39 5.35 -8.61
N ASN A 84 9.06 5.91 -9.61
CA ASN A 84 8.56 7.04 -10.39
C ASN A 84 7.67 6.61 -11.58
N ARG A 85 7.20 5.37 -11.58
CA ARG A 85 6.35 4.77 -12.60
C ARG A 85 5.33 3.83 -11.97
N ALA A 86 4.22 3.61 -12.68
CA ALA A 86 3.31 2.52 -12.33
C ALA A 86 3.99 1.17 -12.60
N LEU A 87 3.94 0.27 -11.62
CA LEU A 87 4.37 -1.12 -11.80
C LEU A 87 3.25 -1.93 -12.44
N SER A 88 3.61 -2.91 -13.28
CA SER A 88 2.67 -3.90 -13.79
C SER A 88 2.33 -4.95 -12.72
N ALA A 89 1.25 -5.71 -12.94
CA ALA A 89 0.89 -6.81 -12.03
C ALA A 89 1.99 -7.88 -11.93
N ASP A 90 2.67 -8.17 -13.04
CA ASP A 90 3.78 -9.15 -13.07
C ASP A 90 4.98 -8.64 -12.28
N GLU A 91 5.34 -7.36 -12.42
CA GLU A 91 6.43 -6.75 -11.64
C GLU A 91 6.14 -6.76 -10.13
N VAL A 92 4.88 -6.49 -9.74
CA VAL A 92 4.47 -6.58 -8.33
C VAL A 92 4.59 -8.02 -7.81
N LYS A 93 4.23 -9.01 -8.63
CA LYS A 93 4.36 -10.42 -8.28
C LYS A 93 5.82 -10.85 -8.16
N GLU A 94 6.68 -10.42 -9.07
CA GLU A 94 8.12 -10.66 -8.99
C GLU A 94 8.73 -10.05 -7.73
N LEU A 95 8.35 -8.83 -7.36
CA LEU A 95 8.79 -8.21 -6.10
C LEU A 95 8.33 -8.99 -4.87
N TYR A 96 7.10 -9.50 -4.86
CA TYR A 96 6.63 -10.37 -3.79
C TYR A 96 7.45 -11.65 -3.70
N LEU A 97 7.69 -12.33 -4.81
CA LEU A 97 8.48 -13.56 -4.83
C LEU A 97 9.91 -13.31 -4.35
N PHE A 98 10.54 -12.23 -4.79
CA PHE A 98 11.88 -11.85 -4.36
C PHE A 98 11.95 -11.57 -2.85
N THR A 99 11.00 -10.81 -2.31
CA THR A 99 10.97 -10.47 -0.88
C THR A 99 10.58 -11.66 0.00
N SER A 100 9.70 -12.55 -0.48
CA SER A 100 9.32 -13.76 0.25
C SER A 100 10.47 -14.76 0.45
N ALA A 101 11.51 -14.68 -0.39
CA ALA A 101 12.73 -15.49 -0.25
C ALA A 101 13.62 -15.04 0.92
N PHE A 102 13.39 -13.83 1.44
CA PHE A 102 14.14 -13.24 2.55
C PHE A 102 13.16 -12.70 3.58
N PRO A 103 12.51 -13.57 4.38
CA PRO A 103 11.61 -13.10 5.43
C PRO A 103 12.38 -12.19 6.40
N PRO A 104 11.78 -11.08 6.86
CA PRO A 104 12.43 -10.17 7.79
C PRO A 104 12.86 -10.93 9.05
N VAL A 105 14.10 -10.69 9.49
CA VAL A 105 14.66 -11.34 10.68
C VAL A 105 14.12 -10.62 11.91
N GLU A 106 13.53 -11.36 12.85
CA GLU A 106 13.06 -10.84 14.15
C GLU A 106 14.21 -10.41 15.07
#